data_AF-A0A959SR17-F1
#
_entry.id   AF-A0A959SR17-F1
#
_cell.length_a   1.000
_cell.length_b   1.000
_cell.length_c   1.000
_cell.angle_alpha   90.00
_cell.angle_beta   90.00
_cell.angle_gamma   90.00
#
_symmetry.space_group_name_H-M   'P 1'
#
loop_
_entity.id
_entity.type
_entity.pdbx_description
1 polymer ?
#
loop_
_entity_poly.entity_id
_entity_poly.type
_entity_poly.pdbx_seq_one_letter_code
_entity_poly.pdbx_strand_id
1 'polypeptide(L)'
;MNAYVFPGQGSQFPGMGKELYENDANARVFFEHANNVLGFNITDVMFSGSEEDLKQTNVTQPAIFLHSVIKAKTMGDAFRPDMVAGHSLGEFSALVAAGAMEFSDGLKLVAARANAMQKACEAVPGTMAAILGMEDEKVEEICAGIDGVVVAANYNCPGQLVISGSLEAVNAACEALKAAGAKRALVLPVGGAFHSPLMEPARAELATAIAYTPIVDPRCPIYQNVDATGRKDPARIKANLIAQLTAPVRWTQTMRNMLADGATNIVECGPGNVLQGLFKKVDRAVATSAA
;
A
#
# COMPACT_ATOMS: atom_id res chain seq x y z
N MET A 1 6.67 -22.08 1.44
CA MET A 1 6.70 -21.27 0.20
C MET A 1 7.20 -19.86 0.50
N ASN A 2 7.81 -19.19 -0.46
CA ASN A 2 8.34 -17.82 -0.34
C ASN A 2 7.28 -16.79 -0.76
N ALA A 3 6.88 -15.95 0.18
CA ALA A 3 6.00 -14.81 -0.04
C ALA A 3 6.82 -13.52 -0.11
N TYR A 4 6.64 -12.73 -1.16
CA TYR A 4 7.24 -11.39 -1.23
C TYR A 4 6.17 -10.33 -0.98
N VAL A 5 6.43 -9.44 -0.02
CA VAL A 5 5.48 -8.42 0.38
C VAL A 5 6.05 -7.02 0.18
N PHE A 6 5.22 -6.12 -0.30
CA PHE A 6 5.64 -4.78 -0.72
C PHE A 6 4.99 -3.71 0.18
N PRO A 7 5.79 -2.84 0.83
CA PRO A 7 5.25 -1.84 1.74
C PRO A 7 4.53 -0.71 1.00
N GLY A 8 3.63 -0.04 1.71
CA GLY A 8 2.89 1.12 1.24
C GLY A 8 3.45 2.44 1.79
N GLN A 9 2.65 3.50 1.69
CA GLN A 9 3.00 4.83 2.21
C GLN A 9 3.30 4.82 3.71
N GLY A 10 4.28 5.62 4.13
CA GLY A 10 4.77 5.69 5.51
C GLY A 10 6.10 4.97 5.75
N SER A 11 6.64 4.29 4.73
CA SER A 11 7.93 3.62 4.78
C SER A 11 9.08 4.37 4.10
N GLN A 12 8.80 5.49 3.44
CA GLN A 12 9.81 6.34 2.81
C GLN A 12 10.79 6.93 3.83
N PHE A 13 12.06 7.11 3.43
CA PHE A 13 13.09 7.74 4.25
C PHE A 13 14.12 8.49 3.38
N PRO A 14 14.72 9.59 3.88
CA PRO A 14 15.78 10.30 3.15
C PRO A 14 16.96 9.41 2.76
N GLY A 15 17.40 9.46 1.51
CA GLY A 15 18.49 8.62 1.00
C GLY A 15 18.04 7.26 0.44
N MET A 16 16.72 6.96 0.45
CA MET A 16 16.20 5.70 -0.07
C MET A 16 16.59 5.48 -1.54
N GLY A 17 17.07 4.27 -1.86
CA GLY A 17 17.45 3.90 -3.22
C GLY A 17 18.83 4.38 -3.69
N LYS A 18 19.50 5.27 -2.94
CA LYS A 18 20.84 5.79 -3.30
C LYS A 18 21.87 4.67 -3.40
N GLU A 19 21.93 3.79 -2.39
CA GLU A 19 22.86 2.67 -2.39
C GLU A 19 22.59 1.70 -3.55
N LEU A 20 21.31 1.43 -3.88
CA LEU A 20 20.93 0.62 -5.04
C LEU A 20 21.42 1.26 -6.34
N TYR A 21 21.21 2.57 -6.49
CA TYR A 21 21.62 3.34 -7.67
C TYR A 21 23.15 3.36 -7.85
N GLU A 22 23.90 3.50 -6.77
CA GLU A 22 25.37 3.58 -6.81
C GLU A 22 26.01 2.21 -7.09
N ASN A 23 25.47 1.14 -6.50
CA ASN A 23 26.10 -0.18 -6.50
C ASN A 23 25.59 -1.15 -7.57
N ASP A 24 24.45 -0.89 -8.21
CA ASP A 24 23.87 -1.78 -9.23
C ASP A 24 23.58 -1.03 -10.55
N ALA A 25 24.24 -1.47 -11.63
CA ALA A 25 24.11 -0.85 -12.95
C ALA A 25 22.69 -1.01 -13.54
N ASN A 26 21.99 -2.12 -13.26
CA ASN A 26 20.61 -2.32 -13.69
C ASN A 26 19.67 -1.41 -12.89
N ALA A 27 19.90 -1.25 -11.58
CA ALA A 27 19.14 -0.31 -10.77
C ALA A 27 19.23 1.11 -11.34
N ARG A 28 20.45 1.55 -11.68
CA ARG A 28 20.69 2.85 -12.31
C ARG A 28 19.85 3.05 -13.57
N VAL A 29 19.81 2.05 -14.47
CA VAL A 29 19.00 2.11 -15.69
C VAL A 29 17.51 2.32 -15.36
N PHE A 30 16.97 1.60 -14.37
CA PHE A 30 15.56 1.77 -13.99
C PHE A 30 15.27 3.13 -13.35
N PHE A 31 16.18 3.65 -12.53
CA PHE A 31 16.04 4.98 -11.93
C PHE A 31 16.08 6.09 -12.98
N GLU A 32 17.02 6.04 -13.94
CA GLU A 32 17.06 7.02 -15.03
C GLU A 32 15.83 6.92 -15.94
N HIS A 33 15.38 5.69 -16.21
CA HIS A 33 14.12 5.48 -16.94
C HIS A 33 12.92 6.05 -16.18
N ALA A 34 12.89 5.93 -14.85
CA ALA A 34 11.84 6.51 -14.03
C ALA A 34 11.84 8.05 -14.11
N ASN A 35 13.00 8.70 -14.09
CA ASN A 35 13.12 10.15 -14.27
C ASN A 35 12.50 10.58 -15.60
N ASN A 36 12.79 9.86 -16.69
CA ASN A 36 12.21 10.13 -18.01
C ASN A 36 10.69 9.92 -18.04
N VAL A 37 10.18 8.86 -17.41
CA VAL A 37 8.73 8.56 -17.34
C VAL A 37 7.98 9.62 -16.54
N LEU A 38 8.56 10.12 -15.45
CA LEU A 38 7.95 11.12 -14.58
C LEU A 38 8.12 12.56 -15.09
N GLY A 39 9.12 12.80 -15.96
CA GLY A 39 9.45 14.13 -16.48
C GLY A 39 10.20 15.02 -15.50
N PHE A 40 10.70 14.47 -14.39
CA PHE A 40 11.56 15.15 -13.42
C PHE A 40 12.47 14.13 -12.71
N ASN A 41 13.55 14.62 -12.11
CA ASN A 41 14.51 13.79 -11.41
C ASN A 41 14.01 13.42 -10.01
N ILE A 42 13.18 12.38 -9.92
CA ILE A 42 12.74 11.88 -8.61
C ILE A 42 13.91 11.37 -7.77
N THR A 43 14.98 10.91 -8.41
CA THR A 43 16.23 10.48 -7.77
C THR A 43 16.85 11.57 -6.90
N ASP A 44 16.78 12.84 -7.31
CA ASP A 44 17.35 13.95 -6.53
C ASP A 44 16.66 14.06 -5.16
N VAL A 45 15.33 13.92 -5.16
CA VAL A 45 14.52 13.93 -3.94
C VAL A 45 14.71 12.66 -3.13
N MET A 46 14.74 11.48 -3.77
CA MET A 46 14.95 10.21 -3.09
C MET A 46 16.30 10.14 -2.37
N PHE A 47 17.35 10.66 -2.99
CA PHE A 47 18.73 10.49 -2.50
C PHE A 47 19.18 11.59 -1.55
N SER A 48 18.68 12.82 -1.75
CA SER A 48 19.19 14.01 -1.04
C SER A 48 18.07 14.89 -0.46
N GLY A 49 16.81 14.59 -0.74
CA GLY A 49 15.66 15.34 -0.23
C GLY A 49 15.46 15.17 1.27
N SER A 50 14.76 16.14 1.87
CA SER A 50 14.33 16.07 3.26
C SER A 50 13.14 15.14 3.45
N GLU A 51 12.78 14.86 4.71
CA GLU A 51 11.54 14.13 5.01
C GLU A 51 10.29 14.84 4.46
N GLU A 52 10.28 16.17 4.46
CA GLU A 52 9.15 16.95 3.93
C GLU A 52 9.08 16.87 2.41
N ASP A 53 10.22 16.86 1.71
CA ASP A 53 10.25 16.65 0.26
C ASP A 53 9.69 15.29 -0.12
N LEU A 54 10.04 14.25 0.65
CA LEU A 54 9.52 12.90 0.46
C LEU A 54 8.04 12.73 0.81
N LYS A 55 7.46 13.65 1.60
CA LYS A 55 6.02 13.68 1.91
C LYS A 55 5.20 14.41 0.84
N GLN A 56 5.85 15.07 -0.13
CA GLN A 56 5.14 15.66 -1.26
C GLN A 56 4.38 14.58 -2.04
N THR A 57 3.17 14.91 -2.48
CA THR A 57 2.24 13.90 -2.98
C THR A 57 2.72 13.23 -4.26
N ASN A 58 3.29 14.00 -5.19
CA ASN A 58 3.88 13.49 -6.42
C ASN A 58 5.18 12.69 -6.21
N VAL A 59 5.75 12.69 -5.00
CA VAL A 59 7.02 12.00 -4.68
C VAL A 59 6.78 10.74 -3.88
N THR A 60 5.95 10.79 -2.84
CA THR A 60 5.87 9.72 -1.83
C THR A 60 5.58 8.35 -2.45
N GLN A 61 4.51 8.27 -3.26
CA GLN A 61 4.09 6.99 -3.83
C GLN A 61 5.04 6.48 -4.92
N PRO A 62 5.46 7.32 -5.92
CA PRO A 62 6.44 6.88 -6.89
C PRO A 62 7.78 6.47 -6.26
N ALA A 63 8.28 7.19 -5.24
CA ALA A 63 9.53 6.84 -4.57
C ALA A 63 9.49 5.43 -3.95
N ILE A 64 8.44 5.13 -3.18
CA ILE A 64 8.27 3.80 -2.54
C ILE A 64 8.12 2.70 -3.60
N PHE A 65 7.33 2.95 -4.64
CA PHE A 65 7.18 2.03 -5.77
C PHE A 65 8.54 1.74 -6.44
N LEU A 66 9.31 2.78 -6.77
CA LEU A 66 10.61 2.65 -7.43
C LEU A 66 11.58 1.85 -6.57
N HIS A 67 11.73 2.20 -5.30
CA HIS A 67 12.60 1.45 -4.39
C HIS A 67 12.21 -0.02 -4.33
N SER A 68 10.91 -0.31 -4.20
CA SER A 68 10.40 -1.67 -4.02
C SER A 68 10.56 -2.52 -5.27
N VAL A 69 10.20 -1.99 -6.44
CA VAL A 69 10.24 -2.71 -7.72
C VAL A 69 11.67 -2.87 -8.23
N ILE A 70 12.50 -1.83 -8.11
CA ILE A 70 13.89 -1.91 -8.54
C ILE A 70 14.65 -2.92 -7.68
N LYS A 71 14.44 -2.91 -6.36
CA LYS A 71 14.99 -3.93 -5.48
C LYS A 71 14.59 -5.36 -5.90
N ALA A 72 13.30 -5.59 -6.22
CA ALA A 72 12.86 -6.90 -6.70
C ALA A 72 13.51 -7.29 -8.04
N LYS A 73 13.69 -6.33 -8.96
CA LYS A 73 14.31 -6.58 -10.27
C LYS A 73 15.81 -6.84 -10.19
N THR A 74 16.54 -6.18 -9.28
CA THR A 74 17.99 -6.34 -9.13
C THR A 74 18.37 -7.65 -8.43
N MET A 75 17.44 -8.29 -7.73
CA MET A 75 17.63 -9.64 -7.19
C MET A 75 17.79 -10.73 -8.27
N GLY A 76 17.39 -10.47 -9.52
CA GLY A 76 17.52 -11.43 -10.63
C GLY A 76 16.90 -12.79 -10.29
N ASP A 77 17.70 -13.85 -10.44
CA ASP A 77 17.27 -15.24 -10.18
C ASP A 77 16.99 -15.54 -8.70
N ALA A 78 17.41 -14.66 -7.77
CA ALA A 78 17.06 -14.79 -6.36
C ALA A 78 15.61 -14.39 -6.08
N PHE A 79 14.97 -13.59 -6.96
CA PHE A 79 13.56 -13.24 -6.85
C PHE A 79 12.67 -14.36 -7.40
N ARG A 80 12.30 -15.29 -6.53
CA ARG A 80 11.46 -16.45 -6.87
C ARG A 80 10.22 -16.52 -5.96
N PRO A 81 9.23 -15.63 -6.16
CA PRO A 81 8.02 -15.63 -5.35
C PRO A 81 7.10 -16.81 -5.71
N ASP A 82 6.65 -17.54 -4.69
CA ASP A 82 5.52 -18.46 -4.83
C ASP A 82 4.18 -17.71 -4.71
N MET A 83 4.20 -16.53 -4.08
CA MET A 83 3.09 -15.60 -3.95
C MET A 83 3.59 -14.19 -3.65
N VAL A 84 2.78 -13.18 -4.00
CA VAL A 84 3.07 -11.78 -3.66
C VAL A 84 1.85 -11.07 -3.08
N ALA A 85 2.11 -10.03 -2.28
CA ALA A 85 1.08 -9.10 -1.80
C ALA A 85 1.70 -7.73 -1.59
N GLY A 86 0.92 -6.67 -1.58
CA GLY A 86 1.44 -5.37 -1.14
C GLY A 86 0.40 -4.56 -0.42
N HIS A 87 0.83 -3.74 0.52
CA HIS A 87 -0.07 -2.95 1.35
C HIS A 87 -0.41 -1.63 0.64
N SER A 88 -1.69 -1.46 0.27
CA SER A 88 -2.20 -0.29 -0.46
C SER A 88 -1.38 -0.02 -1.73
N LEU A 89 -0.55 1.02 -1.73
CA LEU A 89 0.42 1.33 -2.79
C LEU A 89 1.28 0.13 -3.17
N GLY A 90 1.69 -0.68 -2.19
CA GLY A 90 2.53 -1.85 -2.45
C GLY A 90 1.90 -2.86 -3.41
N GLU A 91 0.57 -2.87 -3.57
CA GLU A 91 -0.10 -3.76 -4.53
C GLU A 91 0.35 -3.49 -5.98
N PHE A 92 0.65 -2.23 -6.32
CA PHE A 92 1.24 -1.86 -7.62
C PHE A 92 2.65 -2.41 -7.78
N SER A 93 3.47 -2.33 -6.72
CA SER A 93 4.80 -2.93 -6.70
C SER A 93 4.73 -4.45 -6.87
N ALA A 94 3.79 -5.11 -6.20
CA ALA A 94 3.55 -6.54 -6.30
C ALA A 94 3.14 -6.97 -7.72
N LEU A 95 2.25 -6.21 -8.36
CA LEU A 95 1.82 -6.43 -9.75
C LEU A 95 2.99 -6.39 -10.73
N VAL A 96 3.85 -5.38 -10.61
CA VAL A 96 5.01 -5.23 -11.49
C VAL A 96 6.08 -6.27 -11.19
N ALA A 97 6.35 -6.56 -9.92
CA ALA A 97 7.34 -7.56 -9.54
C ALA A 97 6.93 -8.98 -9.97
N ALA A 98 5.64 -9.31 -9.90
CA ALA A 98 5.12 -10.59 -10.39
C ALA A 98 4.97 -10.67 -11.92
N GLY A 99 5.23 -9.58 -12.65
CA GLY A 99 5.16 -9.53 -14.10
C GLY A 99 3.75 -9.41 -14.67
N ALA A 100 2.74 -9.07 -13.85
CA ALA A 100 1.39 -8.78 -14.34
C ALA A 100 1.28 -7.41 -15.01
N MET A 101 2.24 -6.52 -14.78
CA MET A 101 2.24 -5.14 -15.28
C MET A 101 3.67 -4.69 -15.60
N GLU A 102 3.83 -3.94 -16.69
CA GLU A 102 5.13 -3.38 -17.06
C GLU A 102 5.57 -2.26 -16.11
N PHE A 103 6.89 -2.09 -15.95
CA PHE A 103 7.46 -1.12 -15.03
C PHE A 103 6.96 0.31 -15.28
N SER A 104 7.00 0.76 -16.53
CA SER A 104 6.57 2.11 -16.90
C SER A 104 5.09 2.33 -16.70
N ASP A 105 4.27 1.32 -16.96
CA ASP A 105 2.82 1.42 -16.76
C ASP A 105 2.48 1.46 -15.28
N GLY A 106 3.14 0.64 -14.47
CA GLY A 106 3.03 0.70 -13.01
C GLY A 106 3.43 2.07 -12.46
N LEU A 107 4.55 2.64 -12.91
CA LEU A 107 5.00 3.96 -12.47
C LEU A 107 4.01 5.07 -12.86
N LYS A 108 3.50 5.04 -14.10
CA LYS A 108 2.48 6.00 -14.57
C LYS A 108 1.19 5.88 -13.76
N LEU A 109 0.73 4.67 -13.47
CA LEU A 109 -0.46 4.46 -12.64
C LEU A 109 -0.25 4.92 -11.20
N VAL A 110 0.93 4.69 -10.62
CA VAL A 110 1.25 5.17 -9.27
C VAL A 110 1.28 6.70 -9.22
N ALA A 111 1.88 7.36 -10.22
CA ALA A 111 1.86 8.82 -10.33
C ALA A 111 0.42 9.35 -10.50
N ALA A 112 -0.37 8.73 -11.38
CA ALA A 112 -1.78 9.09 -11.58
C ALA A 112 -2.61 8.89 -10.29
N ARG A 113 -2.40 7.78 -9.57
CA ARG A 113 -3.04 7.47 -8.28
C ARG A 113 -2.72 8.54 -7.25
N ALA A 114 -1.45 8.91 -7.09
CA ALA A 114 -1.04 9.93 -6.14
C ALA A 114 -1.72 11.27 -6.43
N ASN A 115 -1.71 11.71 -7.69
CA ASN A 115 -2.36 12.96 -8.12
C ASN A 115 -3.88 12.92 -7.91
N ALA A 116 -4.54 11.82 -8.26
CA ALA A 116 -5.98 11.66 -8.09
C ALA A 116 -6.39 11.69 -6.61
N MET A 117 -5.64 10.99 -5.75
CA MET A 117 -5.86 11.01 -4.30
C MET A 117 -5.68 12.41 -3.73
N GLN A 118 -4.64 13.15 -4.16
CA GLN A 118 -4.43 14.53 -3.73
C GLN A 118 -5.62 15.43 -4.03
N LYS A 119 -6.09 15.41 -5.29
CA LYS A 119 -7.24 16.21 -5.72
C LYS A 119 -8.48 15.89 -4.90
N ALA A 120 -8.70 14.61 -4.58
CA ALA A 120 -9.82 14.21 -3.73
C ALA A 120 -9.69 14.76 -2.30
N CYS A 121 -8.49 14.73 -1.71
CA CYS A 121 -8.23 15.32 -0.39
C CYS A 121 -8.42 16.85 -0.38
N GLU A 122 -8.02 17.54 -1.44
CA GLU A 122 -8.20 18.99 -1.60
C GLU A 122 -9.66 19.38 -1.79
N ALA A 123 -10.43 18.54 -2.49
CA ALA A 123 -11.85 18.77 -2.73
C ALA A 123 -12.71 18.48 -1.50
N VAL A 124 -12.41 17.41 -0.76
CA VAL A 124 -13.15 17.00 0.43
C VAL A 124 -12.15 16.64 1.55
N PRO A 125 -11.97 17.53 2.55
CA PRO A 125 -11.11 17.26 3.68
C PRO A 125 -11.55 16.01 4.44
N GLY A 126 -10.58 15.19 4.81
CA GLY A 126 -10.81 13.97 5.57
C GLY A 126 -9.56 13.58 6.35
N THR A 127 -9.67 12.51 7.13
CA THR A 127 -8.53 12.01 7.89
C THR A 127 -8.65 10.51 8.16
N MET A 128 -7.66 9.98 8.86
CA MET A 128 -7.59 8.60 9.31
C MET A 128 -7.24 8.55 10.79
N ALA A 129 -7.64 7.49 11.49
CA ALA A 129 -7.22 7.25 12.86
C ALA A 129 -6.85 5.78 13.10
N ALA A 130 -5.74 5.56 13.80
CA ALA A 130 -5.31 4.24 14.24
C ALA A 130 -6.01 3.85 15.54
N ILE A 131 -6.67 2.70 15.52
CA ILE A 131 -7.43 2.11 16.62
C ILE A 131 -6.67 0.87 17.09
N LEU A 132 -6.29 0.86 18.36
CA LEU A 132 -5.46 -0.18 18.96
C LEU A 132 -6.18 -0.86 20.12
N GLY A 133 -6.06 -2.19 20.20
CA GLY A 133 -6.57 -3.00 21.31
C GLY A 133 -8.09 -3.13 21.32
N MET A 134 -8.71 -3.27 20.15
CA MET A 134 -10.14 -3.55 20.00
C MET A 134 -10.34 -4.50 18.82
N GLU A 135 -11.35 -5.37 18.89
CA GLU A 135 -11.73 -6.29 17.82
C GLU A 135 -12.37 -5.54 16.65
N ASP A 136 -12.10 -6.01 15.43
CA ASP A 136 -12.50 -5.36 14.18
C ASP A 136 -14.02 -5.12 14.14
N GLU A 137 -14.83 -6.13 14.49
CA GLU A 137 -16.29 -6.06 14.46
C GLU A 137 -16.82 -4.98 15.42
N LYS A 138 -16.16 -4.78 16.57
CA LYS A 138 -16.60 -3.74 17.51
C LYS A 138 -16.26 -2.34 16.99
N VAL A 139 -15.14 -2.19 16.29
CA VAL A 139 -14.79 -0.92 15.65
C VAL A 139 -15.78 -0.60 14.52
N GLU A 140 -16.12 -1.59 13.69
CA GLU A 140 -17.12 -1.46 12.63
C GLU A 140 -18.50 -1.08 13.19
N GLU A 141 -18.98 -1.77 14.23
CA GLU A 141 -20.26 -1.50 14.90
C GLU A 141 -20.32 -0.04 15.39
N ILE A 142 -19.26 0.44 16.05
CA ILE A 142 -19.21 1.80 16.56
C ILE A 142 -19.18 2.81 15.41
N CYS A 143 -18.39 2.58 14.37
CA CYS A 143 -18.34 3.47 13.21
C CYS A 143 -19.70 3.58 12.50
N ALA A 144 -20.45 2.48 12.41
CA ALA A 144 -21.78 2.47 11.82
C ALA A 144 -22.82 3.30 12.60
N GLY A 145 -22.57 3.56 13.89
CA GLY A 145 -23.41 4.41 14.74
C GLY A 145 -23.01 5.89 14.75
N ILE A 146 -21.96 6.29 14.01
CA ILE A 146 -21.51 7.69 13.93
C ILE A 146 -22.14 8.37 12.72
N ASP A 147 -22.69 9.56 12.94
CA ASP A 147 -23.18 10.41 11.85
C ASP A 147 -22.03 10.88 10.95
N GLY A 148 -22.21 10.76 9.64
CA GLY A 148 -21.21 11.11 8.63
C GLY A 148 -20.48 9.90 8.05
N VAL A 149 -19.39 10.16 7.33
CA VAL A 149 -18.60 9.07 6.70
C VAL A 149 -17.46 8.72 7.63
N VAL A 150 -17.49 7.53 8.22
CA VAL A 150 -16.35 6.90 8.89
C VAL A 150 -16.43 5.38 8.71
N VAL A 151 -15.37 4.78 8.20
CA VAL A 151 -15.32 3.35 7.88
C VAL A 151 -13.98 2.75 8.28
N ALA A 152 -13.94 1.45 8.51
CA ALA A 152 -12.69 0.71 8.62
C ALA A 152 -11.97 0.70 7.25
N ALA A 153 -10.74 1.23 7.22
CA ALA A 153 -9.93 1.41 6.03
C ALA A 153 -8.77 0.43 5.92
N ASN A 154 -8.13 0.05 7.04
CA ASN A 154 -7.03 -0.90 7.03
C ASN A 154 -7.12 -1.87 8.21
N TYR A 155 -7.25 -3.16 7.92
CA TYR A 155 -7.18 -4.23 8.91
C TYR A 155 -5.72 -4.69 9.01
N ASN A 156 -4.85 -3.98 9.73
CA ASN A 156 -3.40 -4.16 9.62
C ASN A 156 -2.88 -5.42 10.31
N CYS A 157 -3.32 -5.69 11.54
CA CYS A 157 -3.07 -6.95 12.23
C CYS A 157 -4.10 -7.09 13.38
N PRO A 158 -4.21 -8.24 14.06
CA PRO A 158 -5.11 -8.40 15.19
C PRO A 158 -4.93 -7.28 16.23
N GLY A 159 -6.04 -6.59 16.55
CA GLY A 159 -6.07 -5.46 17.48
C GLY A 159 -5.41 -4.17 16.96
N GLN A 160 -5.15 -4.04 15.65
CA GLN A 160 -4.67 -2.82 15.01
C GLN A 160 -5.42 -2.56 13.70
N LEU A 161 -6.39 -1.65 13.78
CA LEU A 161 -7.24 -1.23 12.67
C LEU A 161 -7.03 0.27 12.40
N VAL A 162 -7.22 0.72 11.17
CA VAL A 162 -7.29 2.14 10.83
C VAL A 162 -8.68 2.45 10.30
N ILE A 163 -9.32 3.47 10.86
CA ILE A 163 -10.56 4.05 10.34
C ILE A 163 -10.25 5.29 9.49
N SER A 164 -11.13 5.63 8.56
CA SER A 164 -10.99 6.83 7.74
C SER A 164 -12.35 7.41 7.38
N GLY A 165 -12.40 8.71 7.12
CA GLY A 165 -13.65 9.41 6.93
C GLY A 165 -13.53 10.94 6.98
N SER A 166 -14.67 11.62 7.15
CA SER A 166 -14.66 13.07 7.41
C SER A 166 -14.00 13.36 8.76
N LEU A 167 -13.46 14.57 8.90
CA LEU A 167 -12.76 14.99 10.12
C LEU A 167 -13.65 14.83 11.36
N GLU A 168 -14.89 15.29 11.28
CA GLU A 168 -15.85 15.26 12.38
C GLU A 168 -16.23 13.82 12.76
N ALA A 169 -16.52 12.97 11.77
CA ALA A 169 -16.92 11.59 12.00
C ALA A 169 -15.77 10.74 12.55
N VAL A 170 -14.54 10.92 12.05
CA VAL A 170 -13.37 10.22 12.61
C VAL A 170 -13.10 10.65 14.05
N ASN A 171 -13.21 11.95 14.36
CA ASN A 171 -13.02 12.43 15.73
C ASN A 171 -14.10 11.89 16.67
N ALA A 172 -15.37 11.91 16.26
CA ALA A 172 -16.47 11.33 17.03
C ALA A 172 -16.29 9.82 17.26
N ALA A 173 -15.90 9.09 16.22
CA ALA A 173 -15.57 7.67 16.33
C ALA A 173 -14.41 7.43 17.30
N CYS A 174 -13.35 8.24 17.27
CA CYS A 174 -12.24 8.12 18.22
C CYS A 174 -12.69 8.23 19.67
N GLU A 175 -13.55 9.19 20.00
CA GLU A 175 -14.07 9.35 21.36
C GLU A 175 -14.98 8.20 21.76
N ALA A 176 -15.88 7.76 20.87
CA ALA A 176 -16.75 6.61 21.11
C ALA A 176 -15.96 5.31 21.33
N LEU A 177 -14.92 5.09 20.52
CA LEU A 177 -14.04 3.92 20.62
C LEU A 177 -13.24 3.91 21.93
N LYS A 178 -12.71 5.06 22.36
CA LYS A 178 -12.05 5.20 23.66
C LYS A 178 -13.02 4.89 24.81
N ALA A 179 -14.23 5.45 24.76
CA ALA A 179 -15.27 5.19 25.76
C ALA A 179 -15.69 3.71 25.81
N ALA A 180 -15.66 3.03 24.65
CA ALA A 180 -15.96 1.59 24.53
C ALA A 180 -14.77 0.67 24.87
N GLY A 181 -13.62 1.22 25.30
CA GLY A 181 -12.50 0.43 25.82
C GLY A 181 -11.34 0.21 24.84
N ALA A 182 -11.29 0.92 23.70
CA ALA A 182 -10.12 0.87 22.84
C ALA A 182 -8.89 1.39 23.61
N LYS A 183 -7.77 0.65 23.54
CA LYS A 183 -6.53 1.04 24.23
C LYS A 183 -6.02 2.40 23.76
N ARG A 184 -6.09 2.66 22.44
CA ARG A 184 -5.75 3.95 21.83
C ARG A 184 -6.64 4.18 20.61
N ALA A 185 -7.05 5.43 20.39
CA ALA A 185 -7.59 5.92 19.13
C ALA A 185 -6.86 7.23 18.79
N LEU A 186 -6.07 7.23 17.72
CA LEU A 186 -5.11 8.29 17.39
C LEU A 186 -5.33 8.78 15.97
N VAL A 187 -5.70 10.04 15.82
CA VAL A 187 -5.74 10.69 14.50
C VAL A 187 -4.34 10.70 13.91
N LEU A 188 -4.24 10.26 12.66
CA LEU A 188 -3.00 10.17 11.91
C LEU A 188 -2.70 11.51 11.22
N PRO A 189 -1.42 11.91 11.08
CA PRO A 189 -1.03 13.15 10.40
C PRO A 189 -1.12 12.99 8.88
N VAL A 190 -2.33 12.73 8.38
CA VAL A 190 -2.65 12.57 6.95
C VAL A 190 -3.88 13.40 6.61
N GLY A 191 -3.85 14.09 5.47
CA GLY A 191 -4.93 14.98 5.03
C GLY A 191 -6.03 14.30 4.21
N GLY A 192 -6.03 12.96 4.14
CA GLY A 192 -6.93 12.20 3.27
C GLY A 192 -7.65 11.06 3.98
N ALA A 193 -8.90 10.84 3.61
CA ALA A 193 -9.71 9.70 4.05
C ALA A 193 -9.51 8.48 3.14
N PHE A 194 -8.27 7.97 3.08
CA PHE A 194 -7.91 6.88 2.16
C PHE A 194 -8.68 5.60 2.46
N HIS A 195 -9.06 4.85 1.41
CA HIS A 195 -9.83 3.61 1.55
C HIS A 195 -11.23 3.83 2.13
N SER A 196 -11.86 4.96 1.77
CA SER A 196 -13.23 5.32 2.16
C SER A 196 -14.06 5.78 0.95
N PRO A 197 -15.39 5.91 1.10
CA PRO A 197 -16.24 6.52 0.08
C PRO A 197 -15.82 7.92 -0.37
N LEU A 198 -15.09 8.68 0.48
CA LEU A 198 -14.62 10.03 0.11
C LEU A 198 -13.53 10.01 -0.98
N MET A 199 -12.95 8.85 -1.28
CA MET A 199 -11.98 8.68 -2.37
C MET A 199 -12.65 8.33 -3.71
N GLU A 200 -13.97 8.33 -3.81
CA GLU A 200 -14.68 8.03 -5.07
C GLU A 200 -14.21 8.89 -6.26
N PRO A 201 -13.96 10.21 -6.13
CA PRO A 201 -13.41 11.00 -7.23
C PRO A 201 -12.04 10.48 -7.72
N ALA A 202 -11.16 10.13 -6.78
CA ALA A 202 -9.84 9.58 -7.09
C ALA A 202 -9.95 8.19 -7.75
N ARG A 203 -10.87 7.36 -7.24
CA ARG A 203 -11.17 6.03 -7.79
C ARG A 203 -11.65 6.13 -9.23
N ALA A 204 -12.57 7.04 -9.53
CA ALA A 204 -13.11 7.23 -10.88
C ALA A 204 -12.04 7.70 -11.89
N GLU A 205 -11.20 8.66 -11.51
CA GLU A 205 -10.07 9.13 -12.33
C GLU A 205 -9.08 7.98 -12.59
N LEU A 206 -8.67 7.26 -11.54
CA LEU A 206 -7.72 6.16 -11.65
C LEU A 206 -8.28 4.96 -12.41
N ALA A 207 -9.59 4.68 -12.29
CA ALA A 207 -10.25 3.58 -12.98
C ALA A 207 -10.09 3.69 -14.50
N THR A 208 -10.16 4.90 -15.03
CA THR A 208 -9.95 5.17 -16.45
C THR A 208 -8.52 4.79 -16.85
N ALA A 209 -7.52 5.20 -16.08
CA ALA A 209 -6.12 4.85 -16.36
C ALA A 209 -5.88 3.33 -16.28
N ILE A 210 -6.40 2.67 -15.25
CA ILE A 210 -6.28 1.21 -15.07
C ILE A 210 -6.96 0.44 -16.22
N ALA A 211 -8.08 0.94 -16.74
CA ALA A 211 -8.79 0.29 -17.85
C ALA A 211 -7.89 0.15 -19.08
N TYR A 212 -7.13 1.21 -19.42
CA TYR A 212 -6.23 1.26 -20.56
C TYR A 212 -4.87 0.58 -20.33
N THR A 213 -4.47 0.35 -19.08
CA THR A 213 -3.22 -0.36 -18.78
C THR A 213 -3.35 -1.87 -19.07
N PRO A 214 -2.42 -2.46 -19.83
CA PRO A 214 -2.33 -3.91 -19.97
C PRO A 214 -2.04 -4.58 -18.63
N ILE A 215 -2.84 -5.58 -18.29
CA ILE A 215 -2.56 -6.49 -17.16
C ILE A 215 -2.60 -7.90 -17.74
N VAL A 216 -1.54 -8.66 -17.47
CA VAL A 216 -1.36 -10.03 -17.98
C VAL A 216 -1.26 -11.02 -16.82
N ASP A 217 -1.23 -12.32 -17.16
CA ASP A 217 -1.11 -13.38 -16.15
C ASP A 217 0.19 -13.22 -15.34
N PRO A 218 0.11 -13.10 -14.00
CA PRO A 218 1.29 -13.03 -13.16
C PRO A 218 1.97 -14.40 -13.01
N ARG A 219 3.27 -14.38 -12.73
CA ARG A 219 4.05 -15.62 -12.49
C ARG A 219 3.57 -16.42 -11.27
N CYS A 220 2.93 -15.76 -10.31
CA CYS A 220 2.41 -16.34 -9.08
C CYS A 220 1.15 -15.60 -8.62
N PRO A 221 0.35 -16.15 -7.69
CA PRO A 221 -0.83 -15.46 -7.17
C PRO A 221 -0.47 -14.11 -6.51
N ILE A 222 -1.27 -13.09 -6.83
CA ILE A 222 -1.20 -11.76 -6.23
C ILE A 222 -2.36 -11.62 -5.25
N TYR A 223 -2.08 -11.47 -3.96
CA TYR A 223 -3.09 -11.27 -2.94
C TYR A 223 -3.52 -9.81 -2.92
N GLN A 224 -4.76 -9.56 -3.33
CA GLN A 224 -5.28 -8.21 -3.50
C GLN A 224 -5.95 -7.68 -2.25
N ASN A 225 -5.87 -6.37 -2.04
CA ASN A 225 -6.28 -5.74 -0.80
C ASN A 225 -7.79 -5.83 -0.54
N VAL A 226 -8.58 -5.82 -1.61
CA VAL A 226 -10.05 -5.75 -1.56
C VAL A 226 -10.67 -7.03 -1.01
N ASP A 227 -10.19 -8.18 -1.49
CA ASP A 227 -10.78 -9.49 -1.19
C ASP A 227 -9.82 -10.46 -0.47
N ALA A 228 -8.58 -10.01 -0.19
CA ALA A 228 -7.53 -10.79 0.45
C ALA A 228 -7.22 -12.14 -0.21
N THR A 229 -7.56 -12.31 -1.49
CA THR A 229 -7.44 -13.60 -2.19
C THR A 229 -6.31 -13.55 -3.22
N GLY A 230 -5.56 -14.65 -3.34
CA GLY A 230 -4.56 -14.80 -4.41
C GLY A 230 -5.21 -14.87 -5.79
N ARG A 231 -4.97 -13.86 -6.63
CA ARG A 231 -5.50 -13.78 -8.00
C ARG A 231 -4.42 -14.04 -9.04
N LYS A 232 -4.79 -14.76 -10.09
CA LYS A 232 -4.03 -14.88 -11.35
C LYS A 232 -4.80 -14.31 -12.55
N ASP A 233 -6.12 -14.38 -12.53
CA ASP A 233 -6.98 -13.85 -13.59
C ASP A 233 -6.83 -12.33 -13.73
N PRO A 234 -6.30 -11.82 -14.86
CA PRO A 234 -6.09 -10.40 -15.10
C PRO A 234 -7.38 -9.58 -15.01
N ALA A 235 -8.53 -10.15 -15.37
CA ALA A 235 -9.81 -9.44 -15.30
C ALA A 235 -10.21 -9.16 -13.84
N ARG A 236 -10.01 -10.13 -12.95
CA ARG A 236 -10.24 -9.97 -11.50
C ARG A 236 -9.21 -9.05 -10.87
N ILE A 237 -7.95 -9.18 -11.27
CA ILE A 237 -6.88 -8.26 -10.83
C ILE A 237 -7.25 -6.82 -11.13
N LYS A 238 -7.64 -6.55 -12.38
CA LYS A 238 -8.05 -5.21 -12.83
C LYS A 238 -9.27 -4.69 -12.06
N ALA A 239 -10.30 -5.51 -11.88
CA ALA A 239 -11.52 -5.12 -11.16
C ALA A 239 -11.24 -4.75 -9.70
N ASN A 240 -10.43 -5.54 -9.00
CA ASN A 240 -10.04 -5.28 -7.62
C ASN A 240 -9.14 -4.03 -7.51
N LEU A 241 -8.21 -3.83 -8.44
CA LEU A 241 -7.35 -2.64 -8.45
C LEU A 241 -8.15 -1.34 -8.63
N ILE A 242 -9.21 -1.37 -9.45
CA ILE A 242 -10.16 -0.26 -9.61
C ILE A 242 -10.90 0.04 -8.31
N ALA A 243 -11.30 -0.99 -7.56
CA ALA A 243 -12.05 -0.82 -6.31
C ALA A 243 -11.18 -0.39 -5.12
N GLN A 244 -9.85 -0.56 -5.21
CA GLN A 244 -8.92 -0.47 -4.08
C GLN A 244 -8.98 0.85 -3.28
N LEU A 245 -9.18 1.99 -3.95
CA LEU A 245 -9.14 3.31 -3.29
C LEU A 245 -10.35 3.59 -2.39
N THR A 246 -11.47 2.90 -2.60
CA THR A 246 -12.71 3.05 -1.81
C THR A 246 -13.03 1.80 -1.00
N ALA A 247 -12.24 0.73 -1.16
CA ALA A 247 -12.36 -0.51 -0.43
C ALA A 247 -11.29 -0.61 0.66
N PRO A 248 -11.56 -1.33 1.76
CA PRO A 248 -10.58 -1.51 2.81
C PRO A 248 -9.39 -2.35 2.35
N VAL A 249 -8.22 -2.08 2.94
CA VAL A 249 -7.04 -2.94 2.87
C VAL A 249 -7.17 -4.06 3.90
N ARG A 250 -7.57 -5.25 3.45
CA ARG A 250 -7.76 -6.44 4.27
C ARG A 250 -6.45 -7.17 4.61
N TRP A 251 -5.47 -6.44 5.15
CA TRP A 251 -4.11 -6.96 5.33
C TRP A 251 -4.03 -8.15 6.28
N THR A 252 -4.80 -8.14 7.37
CA THR A 252 -4.88 -9.26 8.33
C THR A 252 -5.37 -10.52 7.65
N GLN A 253 -6.41 -10.40 6.81
CA GLN A 253 -6.94 -11.51 6.03
C GLN A 253 -5.93 -11.95 4.96
N THR A 254 -5.26 -11.02 4.28
CA THR A 254 -4.19 -11.34 3.32
C THR A 254 -3.08 -12.16 3.96
N MET A 255 -2.57 -11.72 5.12
CA MET A 255 -1.52 -12.46 5.84
C MET A 255 -2.00 -13.85 6.24
N ARG A 256 -3.22 -13.99 6.79
CA ARG A 256 -3.80 -15.29 7.17
C ARG A 256 -3.96 -16.22 5.96
N ASN A 257 -4.46 -15.70 4.84
CA ASN A 257 -4.67 -16.50 3.63
C ASN A 257 -3.34 -16.93 3.00
N MET A 258 -2.33 -16.05 2.97
CA MET A 258 -0.98 -16.41 2.51
C MET A 258 -0.37 -17.55 3.35
N LEU A 259 -0.52 -17.49 4.68
CA LEU A 259 -0.06 -18.54 5.59
C LEU A 259 -0.84 -19.85 5.38
N ALA A 260 -2.16 -19.77 5.25
CA ALA A 260 -3.02 -20.93 4.98
C ALA A 260 -2.67 -21.61 3.65
N ASP A 261 -2.28 -20.82 2.65
CA ASP A 261 -1.85 -21.31 1.33
C ASP A 261 -0.35 -21.73 1.30
N GLY A 262 0.31 -21.81 2.46
CA GLY A 262 1.62 -22.44 2.61
C GLY A 262 2.83 -21.49 2.62
N ALA A 263 2.63 -20.19 2.80
CA ALA A 263 3.73 -19.26 3.06
C ALA A 263 4.46 -19.64 4.36
N THR A 264 5.78 -19.79 4.27
CA THR A 264 6.65 -20.12 5.42
C THR A 264 7.75 -19.09 5.62
N ASN A 265 8.14 -18.39 4.55
CA ASN A 265 9.12 -17.32 4.55
C ASN A 265 8.49 -16.07 3.92
N ILE A 266 8.50 -14.95 4.66
CA ILE A 266 8.00 -13.65 4.22
C ILE A 266 9.19 -12.73 3.99
N VAL A 267 9.35 -12.26 2.75
CA VAL A 267 10.41 -11.32 2.36
C VAL A 267 9.77 -9.97 2.07
N GLU A 268 10.05 -8.96 2.88
CA GLU A 268 9.61 -7.59 2.62
C GLU A 268 10.57 -6.91 1.64
N CYS A 269 10.03 -6.51 0.48
CA CYS A 269 10.78 -5.91 -0.62
C CYS A 269 10.37 -4.45 -0.81
N GLY A 270 11.16 -3.55 -0.22
CA GLY A 270 10.89 -2.13 -0.22
C GLY A 270 11.56 -1.46 0.99
N PRO A 271 11.33 -0.16 1.19
CA PRO A 271 11.90 0.54 2.33
C PRO A 271 11.18 0.13 3.63
N GLY A 272 11.91 0.08 4.74
CA GLY A 272 11.37 -0.26 6.06
C GLY A 272 11.23 -1.77 6.35
N ASN A 273 10.57 -2.07 7.48
CA ASN A 273 10.35 -3.43 7.97
C ASN A 273 8.97 -3.61 8.65
N VAL A 274 8.01 -2.74 8.29
CA VAL A 274 6.70 -2.69 8.96
C VAL A 274 5.92 -3.97 8.70
N LEU A 275 5.93 -4.47 7.47
CA LEU A 275 5.15 -5.65 7.12
C LEU A 275 5.70 -6.91 7.82
N GLN A 276 7.01 -7.03 7.98
CA GLN A 276 7.62 -8.09 8.80
C GLN A 276 7.04 -8.09 10.22
N GLY A 277 6.95 -6.92 10.84
CA GLY A 277 6.37 -6.75 12.17
C GLY A 277 4.89 -7.16 12.23
N LEU A 278 4.10 -6.83 11.21
CA LEU A 278 2.68 -7.18 11.14
C LEU A 278 2.48 -8.70 10.98
N PHE A 279 3.28 -9.38 10.17
CA PHE A 279 3.23 -10.85 10.06
C PHE A 279 3.52 -11.52 11.41
N LYS A 280 4.51 -11.02 12.16
CA LYS A 280 4.83 -11.51 13.51
C LYS A 280 3.71 -11.31 14.54
N LYS A 281 2.76 -10.40 14.28
CA LYS A 281 1.54 -10.23 15.10
C LYS A 281 0.47 -11.27 14.79
N VAL A 282 0.44 -11.79 13.57
CA VAL A 282 -0.47 -12.87 13.16
C VAL A 282 0.09 -14.24 13.58
N ASP A 283 1.37 -14.49 13.28
CA ASP A 283 2.08 -15.71 13.64
C ASP A 283 3.51 -15.37 14.08
N ARG A 284 3.85 -15.66 15.33
CA ARG A 284 5.19 -15.36 15.87
C ARG A 284 6.28 -16.25 15.26
N ALA A 285 5.93 -17.46 14.81
CA ALA A 285 6.86 -18.46 14.31
C ALA A 285 7.25 -18.23 12.84
N VAL A 286 6.43 -17.51 12.06
CA VAL A 286 6.70 -17.29 10.62
C VAL A 286 8.05 -16.60 10.41
N ALA A 287 8.87 -17.09 9.47
CA ALA A 287 10.14 -16.44 9.16
C ALA A 287 9.89 -15.15 8.38
N THR A 288 10.57 -14.06 8.76
CA THR A 288 10.46 -12.75 8.13
C THR A 288 11.84 -12.16 7.88
N SER A 289 12.09 -11.59 6.70
CA SER A 289 13.35 -10.91 6.37
C SER A 289 13.12 -9.73 5.43
N ALA A 290 14.11 -8.84 5.34
CA ALA A 290 14.20 -7.87 4.24
C ALA A 290 14.82 -8.54 3.00
N ALA A 291 14.47 -8.03 1.81
CA ALA A 291 15.10 -8.40 0.54
C ALA A 291 16.51 -7.79 0.37
#